data_AF-A0A0W8JK05-F1
#
_entry.id   AF-A0A0W8JK05-F1
#
_cell.length_a   1.000
_cell.length_b   1.000
_cell.length_c   1.000
_cell.angle_alpha   90.00
_cell.angle_beta   90.00
_cell.angle_gamma   90.00
#
_symmetry.space_group_name_H-M   'P 1'
#
loop_
_entity.id
_entity.type
_entity.pdbx_description
1 polymer ?
#
loop_
_entity_poly.entity_id
_entity_poly.type
_entity_poly.pdbx_seq_one_letter_code
_entity_poly.pdbx_strand_id
1 'polypeptide(L)'
;MNYKTAAILLLGNISLLGYLAYSGPYELRVNTEGQVIGFGGKLKEFAQGKGFWDKQLRLVEREIAWESSQPERDAQLKAGLNKIVDDTELLLADLHSKYPPEPMTQSEALRAEAEELNGQADALERAEINKLLESHRLGRLAELRKIREAIKQVIRTLESNRIYQ
;
A
#
# COMPACT_ATOMS: atom_id res chain seq x y z
N MET A 1 -22.29 42.66 20.49
CA MET A 1 -21.13 41.75 20.29
C MET A 1 -19.86 42.55 20.48
N ASN A 2 -18.95 42.11 21.36
CA ASN A 2 -17.77 42.89 21.75
C ASN A 2 -16.69 42.80 20.64
N TYR A 3 -15.96 43.88 20.37
CA TYR A 3 -14.96 43.90 19.29
C TYR A 3 -13.86 42.85 19.51
N LYS A 4 -13.56 42.54 20.78
CA LYS A 4 -12.63 41.47 21.15
C LYS A 4 -13.15 40.08 20.77
N THR A 5 -14.45 39.80 20.99
CA THR A 5 -15.04 38.52 20.58
C THR A 5 -15.17 38.41 19.06
N ALA A 6 -15.47 39.51 18.36
CA ALA A 6 -15.46 39.53 16.89
C ALA A 6 -14.04 39.28 16.32
N ALA A 7 -13.00 39.89 16.90
CA ALA A 7 -11.61 39.69 16.47
C ALA A 7 -11.12 38.25 16.70
N ILE A 8 -11.46 37.64 17.84
CA ILE A 8 -11.12 36.25 18.15
C ILE A 8 -11.80 35.29 17.18
N LEU A 9 -13.08 35.50 16.86
CA LEU A 9 -13.80 34.70 15.87
C LEU A 9 -13.22 34.84 14.47
N LEU A 10 -12.79 36.05 14.09
CA LEU A 10 -12.13 36.30 12.81
C LEU A 10 -10.78 35.56 12.72
N LEU A 11 -9.93 35.69 13.74
CA LEU A 11 -8.63 35.00 13.80
C LEU A 11 -8.79 33.47 13.83
N GLY A 12 -9.77 32.95 14.54
CA GLY A 12 -10.09 31.52 14.56
C GLY A 12 -10.49 31.01 13.17
N ASN A 13 -11.34 31.75 12.45
CA ASN A 13 -11.74 31.39 11.09
C ASN A 13 -10.57 31.47 10.10
N ILE A 14 -9.72 32.50 10.18
CA ILE A 14 -8.52 32.64 9.33
C ILE A 14 -7.55 31.49 9.57
N SER A 15 -7.34 31.12 10.84
CA SER A 15 -6.45 30.01 11.22
C SER A 15 -6.98 28.67 10.72
N LEU A 16 -8.30 28.45 10.82
CA LEU A 16 -8.97 27.26 10.32
C LEU A 16 -8.88 27.16 8.79
N LEU A 17 -9.11 28.27 8.08
CA LEU A 17 -8.95 28.34 6.63
C LEU A 17 -7.50 28.09 6.20
N GLY A 18 -6.53 28.66 6.91
CA GLY A 18 -5.11 28.43 6.68
C GLY A 18 -4.73 26.95 6.89
N TYR A 19 -5.18 26.34 7.98
CA TYR A 19 -4.98 24.92 8.23
C TYR A 19 -5.62 24.03 7.16
N LEU A 20 -6.85 24.34 6.73
CA LEU A 20 -7.52 23.59 5.66
C LEU A 20 -6.84 23.78 4.31
N ALA A 21 -6.28 24.95 4.01
CA ALA A 21 -5.56 25.21 2.76
C ALA A 21 -4.21 24.49 2.69
N TYR A 22 -3.47 24.45 3.81
CA TYR A 22 -2.12 23.87 3.86
C TYR A 22 -2.06 22.39 4.25
N SER A 23 -3.04 21.87 5.00
CA SER A 23 -3.02 20.45 5.40
C SER A 23 -3.22 19.53 4.19
N GLY A 24 -2.28 18.59 4.00
CA GLY A 24 -2.40 17.57 2.97
C GLY A 24 -3.61 16.65 3.22
N PRO A 25 -4.26 16.12 2.17
CA PRO A 25 -4.98 14.88 2.33
C PRO A 25 -3.94 13.76 2.51
N TYR A 26 -3.99 13.05 3.63
CA TYR A 26 -3.09 11.91 3.91
C TYR A 26 -3.63 10.61 3.32
N GLU A 27 -4.85 10.64 2.79
CA GLU A 27 -5.61 9.49 2.31
C GLU A 27 -6.25 9.82 0.96
N LEU A 28 -6.51 8.78 0.18
CA LEU A 28 -7.30 8.87 -1.04
C LEU A 28 -8.76 9.17 -0.66
N ARG A 29 -9.31 10.25 -1.20
CA ARG A 29 -10.67 10.73 -0.92
C ARG A 29 -11.52 10.82 -2.17
N VAL A 30 -11.11 10.15 -3.24
CA VAL A 30 -11.78 10.17 -4.54
C VAL A 30 -12.16 8.74 -4.89
N ASN A 31 -13.41 8.53 -5.30
CA ASN A 31 -13.89 7.23 -5.77
C ASN A 31 -13.54 7.00 -7.26
N THR A 32 -13.91 5.84 -7.79
CA THR A 32 -13.70 5.49 -9.20
C THR A 32 -14.45 6.37 -10.20
N GLU A 33 -15.44 7.14 -9.74
CA GLU A 33 -16.24 8.07 -10.54
C GLU A 33 -15.65 9.49 -10.53
N GLY A 34 -14.57 9.73 -9.78
CA GLY A 34 -13.98 11.06 -9.65
C GLY A 34 -14.70 11.95 -8.65
N GLN A 35 -15.55 11.40 -7.79
CA GLN A 35 -16.27 12.16 -6.77
C GLN A 35 -15.50 12.15 -5.45
N VAL A 36 -15.51 13.30 -4.76
CA VAL A 36 -14.90 13.43 -3.44
C VAL A 36 -15.80 12.83 -2.36
N ILE A 37 -15.24 11.88 -1.61
CA ILE A 37 -15.93 11.14 -0.55
C ILE A 37 -15.73 11.86 0.79
N GLY A 38 -16.82 11.93 1.57
CA GLY A 38 -16.82 12.43 2.94
C GLY A 38 -16.81 13.96 3.05
N PHE A 39 -17.38 14.46 4.15
CA PHE A 39 -17.54 15.90 4.40
C PHE A 39 -16.19 16.65 4.42
N GLY A 40 -15.19 16.12 5.14
CA GLY A 40 -13.86 16.73 5.19
C GLY A 40 -13.13 16.71 3.86
N GLY A 41 -13.43 15.75 2.97
CA GLY A 41 -12.91 15.75 1.60
C GLY A 41 -13.46 16.92 0.80
N LYS A 42 -14.79 17.09 0.80
CA LYS A 42 -15.48 18.18 0.10
C LYS A 42 -15.05 19.56 0.60
N LEU A 43 -14.86 19.73 1.90
CA LEU A 43 -14.33 20.98 2.47
C LEU A 43 -12.91 21.29 1.98
N LYS A 44 -12.04 20.28 1.91
CA LYS A 44 -10.66 20.46 1.41
C LYS A 44 -10.64 20.72 -0.09
N GLU A 45 -11.48 20.05 -0.86
CA GLU A 45 -11.68 20.32 -2.28
C GLU A 45 -12.09 21.79 -2.49
N PHE A 46 -13.09 22.26 -1.74
CA PHE A 46 -13.55 23.65 -1.79
C PHE A 46 -12.45 24.64 -1.40
N ALA A 47 -11.72 24.37 -0.32
CA ALA A 47 -10.69 25.28 0.18
C ALA A 47 -9.40 25.31 -0.68
N GLN A 48 -9.01 24.17 -1.27
CA GLN A 48 -7.73 24.03 -1.99
C GLN A 48 -7.88 24.04 -3.52
N GLY A 49 -9.08 23.83 -4.06
CA GLY A 49 -9.36 23.81 -5.49
C GLY A 49 -8.45 22.84 -6.25
N LYS A 50 -7.74 23.33 -7.28
CA LYS A 50 -6.78 22.53 -8.08
C LYS A 50 -5.72 21.83 -7.23
N GLY A 51 -5.23 22.50 -6.17
CA GLY A 51 -4.21 21.94 -5.29
C GLY A 51 -4.65 20.67 -4.55
N PHE A 52 -5.96 20.49 -4.32
CA PHE A 52 -6.50 19.24 -3.79
C PHE A 52 -6.34 18.10 -4.81
N TRP A 53 -6.77 18.33 -6.05
CA TRP A 53 -6.74 17.34 -7.13
C TRP A 53 -5.31 16.92 -7.49
N ASP A 54 -4.37 17.86 -7.53
CA ASP A 54 -2.94 17.56 -7.75
C ASP A 54 -2.35 16.72 -6.61
N LYS A 55 -2.80 16.93 -5.37
CA LYS A 55 -2.40 16.07 -4.24
C LYS A 55 -3.01 14.68 -4.36
N GLN A 56 -4.31 14.58 -4.68
CA GLN A 56 -4.98 13.29 -4.90
C GLN A 56 -4.33 12.49 -6.03
N LEU A 57 -3.98 13.14 -7.15
CA LEU A 57 -3.29 12.49 -8.26
C LEU A 57 -1.94 11.90 -7.83
N ARG A 58 -1.12 12.68 -7.12
CA ARG A 58 0.17 12.20 -6.58
C ARG A 58 0.02 11.03 -5.62
N LEU A 59 -1.02 11.04 -4.77
CA LEU A 59 -1.30 9.92 -3.87
C LEU A 59 -1.60 8.64 -4.66
N VAL A 60 -2.49 8.72 -5.66
CA VAL A 60 -2.84 7.57 -6.51
C VAL A 60 -1.62 7.06 -7.28
N GLU A 61 -0.82 7.95 -7.87
CA GLU A 61 0.36 7.54 -8.63
C GLU A 61 1.39 6.84 -7.74
N ARG A 62 1.59 7.33 -6.51
CA ARG A 62 2.45 6.68 -5.52
C ARG A 62 1.91 5.30 -5.13
N GLU A 63 0.61 5.17 -4.93
CA GLU A 63 -0.02 3.90 -4.55
C GLU A 63 0.06 2.88 -5.70
N ILE A 64 -0.17 3.31 -6.94
CA ILE A 64 0.07 2.47 -8.13
C ILE A 64 1.53 2.03 -8.20
N ALA A 65 2.48 2.93 -7.98
CA ALA A 65 3.91 2.57 -8.00
C ALA A 65 4.26 1.57 -6.90
N TRP A 66 3.71 1.73 -5.71
CA TRP A 66 3.87 0.80 -4.59
C TRP A 66 3.32 -0.59 -4.91
N GLU A 67 2.09 -0.68 -5.39
CA GLU A 67 1.44 -1.94 -5.75
C GLU A 67 2.10 -2.63 -6.96
N SER A 68 2.61 -1.83 -7.91
CA SER A 68 3.30 -2.36 -9.10
C SER A 68 4.69 -2.90 -8.80
N SER A 69 5.37 -2.37 -7.77
CA SER A 69 6.70 -2.82 -7.35
C SER A 69 6.67 -3.96 -6.32
N GLN A 70 5.48 -4.42 -5.91
CA GLN A 70 5.37 -5.54 -4.97
C GLN A 70 6.07 -6.82 -5.44
N PRO A 71 5.94 -7.28 -6.71
CA PRO A 71 6.62 -8.49 -7.16
C PRO A 71 8.15 -8.41 -7.05
N GLU A 72 8.70 -7.21 -7.25
CA GLU A 72 10.14 -6.98 -7.11
C GLU A 72 10.57 -7.03 -5.64
N ARG A 73 9.81 -6.42 -4.73
CA ARG A 73 10.07 -6.52 -3.29
C ARG A 73 9.99 -7.96 -2.80
N ASP A 74 9.01 -8.71 -3.26
CA ASP A 74 8.83 -10.12 -2.89
C ASP A 74 9.98 -10.97 -3.42
N ALA A 75 10.44 -10.71 -4.66
CA ALA A 75 11.60 -11.38 -5.23
C ALA A 75 12.89 -11.07 -4.46
N GLN A 76 13.12 -9.81 -4.07
CA GLN A 76 14.27 -9.40 -3.28
C GLN A 76 14.26 -10.05 -1.89
N LEU A 77 13.10 -10.09 -1.23
CA LEU A 77 12.94 -10.78 0.05
C LEU A 77 13.24 -12.28 -0.08
N LYS A 78 12.69 -12.93 -1.11
CA LYS A 78 12.92 -14.35 -1.37
C LYS A 78 14.40 -14.64 -1.65
N ALA A 79 15.07 -13.80 -2.42
CA ALA A 79 16.51 -13.94 -2.66
C ALA A 79 17.33 -13.81 -1.36
N GLY A 80 16.96 -12.87 -0.48
CA GLY A 80 17.58 -12.72 0.83
C GLY A 80 17.37 -13.93 1.74
N LEU A 81 16.15 -14.48 1.76
CA LEU A 81 15.85 -15.69 2.54
C LEU A 81 16.61 -16.90 2.01
N ASN A 82 16.67 -17.10 0.70
CA ASN A 82 17.43 -18.19 0.10
C ASN A 82 18.90 -18.13 0.50
N LYS A 83 19.50 -16.94 0.50
CA LYS A 83 20.89 -16.78 0.94
C LYS A 83 21.09 -17.23 2.40
N ILE A 84 20.15 -16.91 3.29
CA ILE A 84 20.21 -17.35 4.69
C ILE A 84 20.11 -18.87 4.79
N VAL A 85 19.24 -19.49 3.97
CA VAL A 85 19.12 -20.95 3.90
C VAL A 85 20.45 -21.57 3.43
N ASP A 86 21.01 -21.07 2.33
CA ASP A 86 22.29 -21.54 1.79
C ASP A 86 23.42 -21.44 2.85
N ASP A 87 23.52 -20.29 3.54
CA ASP A 87 24.50 -20.07 4.61
C ASP A 87 24.28 -21.05 5.78
N THR A 88 23.03 -21.35 6.12
CA THR A 88 22.68 -22.29 7.18
C THR A 88 23.02 -23.72 6.78
N GLU A 89 22.77 -24.11 5.53
CA GLU A 89 23.11 -25.43 4.99
C GLU A 89 24.62 -25.67 5.00
N LEU A 90 25.42 -24.66 4.64
CA LEU A 90 26.88 -24.73 4.73
C LEU A 90 27.36 -24.93 6.17
N LEU A 91 26.78 -24.20 7.13
CA LEU A 91 27.08 -24.39 8.55
C LEU A 91 26.69 -25.78 9.05
N LEU A 92 25.53 -26.28 8.62
CA LEU A 92 25.05 -27.61 8.98
C LEU A 92 25.99 -28.70 8.42
N ALA A 93 26.43 -28.55 7.18
CA ALA A 93 27.36 -29.47 6.54
C ALA A 93 28.72 -29.53 7.24
N ASP A 94 29.27 -28.38 7.63
CA ASP A 94 30.51 -28.31 8.44
C ASP A 94 30.32 -28.99 9.81
N LEU A 95 29.17 -28.75 10.46
CA LEU A 95 28.86 -29.36 11.74
C LEU A 95 28.71 -30.88 11.64
N HIS A 96 28.00 -31.38 10.63
CA HIS A 96 27.85 -32.82 10.36
C HIS A 96 29.18 -33.47 9.96
N SER A 97 30.07 -32.74 9.28
CA SER A 97 31.41 -33.25 8.98
C SER A 97 32.26 -33.45 10.23
N LYS A 98 32.13 -32.56 11.22
CA LYS A 98 32.85 -32.63 12.50
C LYS A 98 32.22 -33.59 13.50
N TYR A 99 30.89 -33.69 13.47
CA TYR A 99 30.09 -34.50 14.38
C TYR A 99 29.07 -35.31 13.54
N PRO A 100 29.43 -36.54 13.14
CA PRO A 100 28.53 -37.38 12.36
C PRO A 100 27.23 -37.61 13.14
N PRO A 101 26.06 -37.36 12.53
CA PRO A 101 24.79 -37.60 13.20
C PRO A 101 24.61 -39.09 13.50
N GLU A 102 24.04 -39.39 14.68
CA GLU A 102 23.66 -40.75 15.02
C GLU A 102 22.57 -41.26 14.06
N PRO A 103 22.53 -42.58 13.78
CA PRO A 103 21.50 -43.13 12.91
C PRO A 103 20.10 -42.87 13.50
N MET A 104 19.24 -42.26 12.69
CA MET A 104 17.86 -42.00 13.07
C MET A 104 17.14 -43.28 13.48
N THR A 105 16.40 -43.19 14.57
CA THR A 105 15.45 -44.23 14.98
C THR A 105 14.28 -44.30 14.00
N GLN A 106 13.58 -45.44 13.95
CA GLN A 106 12.40 -45.60 13.10
C GLN A 106 11.30 -44.56 13.41
N SER A 107 11.16 -44.17 14.68
CA SER A 107 10.21 -43.13 15.10
C SER A 107 10.59 -41.75 14.56
N GLU A 108 11.89 -41.44 14.47
CA GLU A 108 12.38 -40.17 13.92
C GLU A 108 12.21 -40.13 12.40
N ALA A 109 12.49 -41.23 11.71
CA ALA A 109 12.27 -41.33 10.26
C ALA A 109 10.79 -41.12 9.89
N LEU A 110 9.86 -41.75 10.62
CA LEU A 110 8.42 -41.55 10.43
C LEU A 110 7.99 -40.10 10.72
N ARG A 111 8.61 -39.46 11.72
CA ARG A 111 8.34 -38.05 12.03
C ARG A 111 8.84 -37.13 10.92
N ALA A 112 10.03 -37.40 10.37
CA ALA A 112 10.59 -36.64 9.25
C ALA A 112 9.72 -36.77 8.00
N GLU A 113 9.22 -37.97 7.68
CA GLU A 113 8.29 -38.19 6.57
C GLU A 113 6.97 -37.44 6.77
N ALA A 114 6.41 -37.47 7.98
CA ALA A 114 5.21 -36.70 8.30
C ALA A 114 5.44 -35.18 8.19
N GLU A 115 6.61 -34.69 8.61
CA GLU A 115 7.00 -33.29 8.49
C GLU A 115 7.18 -32.86 7.03
N GLU A 116 7.75 -33.73 6.19
CA GLU A 116 7.84 -33.50 4.74
C GLU A 116 6.45 -33.41 4.09
N LEU A 117 5.56 -34.36 4.40
CA LEU A 117 4.19 -34.35 3.89
C LEU A 117 3.42 -33.09 4.33
N ASN A 118 3.59 -32.67 5.59
CA ASN A 118 3.02 -31.40 6.07
C ASN A 118 3.62 -30.20 5.32
N GLY A 119 4.95 -30.19 5.09
CA GLY A 119 5.61 -29.15 4.32
C GLY A 119 5.09 -29.04 2.88
N GLN A 120 4.79 -30.18 2.24
CA GLN A 120 4.16 -30.22 0.92
C GLN A 120 2.72 -29.69 0.95
N ALA A 121 1.93 -30.05 1.95
CA ALA A 121 0.58 -29.53 2.14
C ALA A 121 0.59 -28.00 2.34
N ASP A 122 1.47 -27.50 3.21
CA ASP A 122 1.65 -26.06 3.45
C ASP A 122 2.11 -25.33 2.19
N ALA A 123 2.94 -25.96 1.35
CA ALA A 123 3.36 -25.37 0.08
C ALA A 123 2.20 -25.20 -0.90
N LEU A 124 1.29 -26.17 -0.96
CA LEU A 124 0.06 -26.09 -1.75
C LEU A 124 -0.88 -24.99 -1.23
N GLU A 125 -1.11 -24.94 0.07
CA GLU A 125 -1.95 -23.91 0.70
C GLU A 125 -1.39 -22.50 0.45
N ARG A 126 -0.06 -22.32 0.63
CA ARG A 126 0.62 -21.07 0.32
C ARG A 126 0.48 -20.67 -1.14
N ALA A 127 0.52 -21.61 -2.08
CA ALA A 127 0.34 -21.31 -3.49
C ALA A 127 -1.09 -20.79 -3.79
N GLU A 128 -2.11 -21.31 -3.12
CA GLU A 128 -3.48 -20.82 -3.24
C GLU A 128 -3.66 -19.43 -2.61
N ILE A 129 -3.12 -19.22 -1.41
CA ILE A 129 -3.11 -17.91 -0.74
C ILE A 129 -2.43 -16.87 -1.62
N ASN A 130 -1.28 -17.20 -2.21
CA ASN A 130 -0.54 -16.29 -3.10
C ASN A 130 -1.36 -15.91 -4.34
N LYS A 131 -2.10 -16.85 -4.94
CA LYS A 131 -3.01 -16.54 -6.06
C LYS A 131 -4.11 -15.58 -5.62
N LEU A 132 -4.69 -15.77 -4.44
CA LEU A 132 -5.73 -14.90 -3.92
C LEU A 132 -5.19 -13.49 -3.66
N LEU A 133 -4.04 -13.36 -3.01
CA LEU A 133 -3.36 -12.08 -2.79
C LEU A 133 -3.04 -11.36 -4.10
N GLU A 134 -2.51 -12.08 -5.10
CA GLU A 134 -2.21 -11.51 -6.42
C GLU A 134 -3.48 -11.01 -7.12
N SER A 135 -4.58 -11.76 -7.05
CA SER A 135 -5.86 -11.31 -7.62
C SER A 135 -6.38 -10.04 -6.95
N HIS A 136 -6.25 -9.92 -5.62
CA HIS A 136 -6.58 -8.70 -4.88
C HIS A 136 -5.69 -7.53 -5.30
N ARG A 137 -4.38 -7.75 -5.41
CA ARG A 137 -3.41 -6.73 -5.86
C ARG A 137 -3.75 -6.20 -7.24
N LEU A 138 -4.03 -7.08 -8.20
CA LEU A 138 -4.43 -6.71 -9.55
C LEU A 138 -5.78 -5.97 -9.57
N GLY A 139 -6.74 -6.40 -8.74
CA GLY A 139 -8.01 -5.70 -8.55
C GLY A 139 -7.81 -4.27 -8.03
N ARG A 140 -6.98 -4.10 -7.00
CA ARG A 140 -6.62 -2.79 -6.43
C ARG A 140 -5.93 -1.91 -7.46
N LEU A 141 -4.98 -2.44 -8.22
CA LEU A 141 -4.32 -1.70 -9.30
C LEU A 141 -5.31 -1.22 -10.37
N ALA A 142 -6.28 -2.06 -10.75
CA ALA A 142 -7.31 -1.68 -11.71
C ALA A 142 -8.19 -0.55 -11.17
N GLU A 143 -8.57 -0.62 -9.89
CA GLU A 143 -9.33 0.43 -9.20
C GLU A 143 -8.55 1.75 -9.17
N LEU A 144 -7.29 1.73 -8.70
CA LEU A 144 -6.44 2.92 -8.63
C LEU A 144 -6.24 3.57 -10.00
N ARG A 145 -6.10 2.78 -11.06
CA ARG A 145 -6.02 3.29 -12.44
C ARG A 145 -7.29 4.02 -12.85
N LYS A 146 -8.48 3.49 -12.52
CA LYS A 146 -9.74 4.18 -12.78
C LYS A 146 -9.82 5.51 -12.04
N ILE A 147 -9.46 5.52 -10.75
CA ILE A 147 -9.44 6.74 -9.93
C ILE A 147 -8.47 7.77 -10.53
N ARG A 148 -7.29 7.35 -10.97
CA ARG A 148 -6.31 8.22 -11.64
C ARG A 148 -6.89 8.91 -12.87
N GLU A 149 -7.55 8.14 -13.75
CA GLU A 149 -8.14 8.70 -14.96
C GLU A 149 -9.33 9.64 -14.64
N ALA A 150 -10.15 9.30 -13.64
CA ALA A 150 -11.22 10.17 -13.19
C ALA A 150 -10.68 11.51 -12.64
N ILE A 151 -9.64 11.48 -11.81
CA ILE A 151 -8.97 12.70 -11.31
C ILE A 151 -8.42 13.53 -12.48
N LYS A 152 -7.76 12.89 -13.46
CA LYS A 152 -7.24 13.60 -14.64
C LYS A 152 -8.34 14.25 -15.46
N GLN A 153 -9.50 13.61 -15.60
CA GLN A 153 -10.66 14.20 -16.28
C GLN A 153 -11.17 15.44 -15.53
N VAL A 154 -11.28 15.38 -14.20
CA VAL A 154 -11.67 16.53 -13.38
C VAL A 154 -10.68 17.68 -13.49
N ILE A 155 -9.37 17.39 -13.46
CA ILE A 155 -8.34 18.42 -13.64
C ILE A 155 -8.49 19.11 -15.01
N ARG A 156 -8.70 18.33 -16.09
CA ARG A 156 -8.89 18.89 -17.45
C ARG A 156 -10.14 19.75 -17.55
N THR A 157 -11.26 19.36 -16.94
CA THR A 157 -12.49 20.18 -16.97
C THR A 157 -12.32 21.46 -16.17
N LEU A 158 -11.64 21.42 -15.02
CA LEU A 158 -11.30 22.61 -14.24
C LEU A 158 -10.38 23.57 -15.03
N GLU A 159 -9.42 23.05 -15.80
CA GLU A 159 -8.56 23.85 -16.66
C GLU A 159 -9.32 24.46 -17.85
N SER A 160 -10.19 23.69 -18.50
CA SER A 160 -11.02 24.18 -19.60
C SER A 160 -11.94 25.32 -19.17
N ASN A 161 -12.60 25.19 -18.01
CA ASN A 161 -13.53 26.23 -17.51
C ASN A 161 -12.84 27.55 -17.14
N ARG A 162 -11.52 27.51 -16.87
CA ARG A 162 -10.73 28.69 -16.53
C ARG A 162 -10.24 29.48 -17.75
N ILE A 163 -10.26 28.88 -18.94
CA ILE A 163 -9.88 29.54 -20.21
C ILE A 163 -11.04 30.40 -20.76
N TYR A 164 -12.28 30.11 -20.34
CA TYR A 164 -13.49 30.82 -20.76
C TYR A 164 -14.02 31.85 -19.75
N GLN A 165 -13.24 32.20 -18.73
CA GLN A 165 -13.50 33.28 -17.77
C GLN A 165 -12.42 34.35 -17.88
#